data_AF-A0A6G0ZB81-F1
#
_entry.id   AF-A0A6G0ZB81-F1
#
_cell.length_a   1.000
_cell.length_b   1.000
_cell.length_c   1.000
_cell.angle_alpha   90.00
_cell.angle_beta   90.00
_cell.angle_gamma   90.00
#
_symmetry.space_group_name_H-M   'P 1'
#
loop_
_entity.id
_entity.type
_entity.pdbx_description
1 polymer ?
#
loop_
_entity_poly.entity_id
_entity_poly.type
_entity_poly.pdbx_seq_one_letter_code
_entity_poly.pdbx_strand_id
1 'polypeptide(L)'
;SFSIEYGFTMRSAGFPPLFEYGLSYLAETFKLKSHEPINRTMPMNISWLGFDGNQCKFQRDMGGSSILNYMIYTRGNRKDYDDWADMGNTGSVLKYFIKSENANLSQAESGYHGKNGLLSVTEVPYYRTLAIAMAFVEAGSQIGLPVIDVNGEKQIGINYLQVSKEINVATMKNGRRWSTNTAFLFLAKRRPNLHMTKLSTVTQILIESFRHDQIGLGRIVVVVNANKHM
;
A
#
# COMPACT_ATOMS: atom_id res chain seq x y z
N SER A 1 -28.07 -18.58 -20.45
CA SER A 1 -27.48 -17.64 -19.48
C SER A 1 -26.27 -16.98 -20.11
N PHE A 2 -26.34 -15.69 -20.43
CA PHE A 2 -25.16 -14.94 -20.90
C PHE A 2 -24.22 -14.70 -19.71
N SER A 3 -23.14 -15.47 -19.61
CA SER A 3 -22.04 -15.19 -18.69
C SER A 3 -21.10 -14.19 -19.36
N ILE A 4 -21.07 -12.96 -18.86
CA ILE A 4 -20.02 -12.01 -19.24
C ILE A 4 -18.74 -12.48 -18.56
N GLU A 5 -17.84 -13.11 -19.30
CA GLU A 5 -16.49 -13.44 -18.82
C GLU A 5 -15.61 -12.20 -18.90
N TYR A 6 -15.37 -11.57 -17.74
CA TYR A 6 -14.37 -10.51 -17.64
C TYR A 6 -12.98 -11.13 -17.44
N GLY A 7 -12.12 -11.06 -18.47
CA GLY A 7 -10.71 -11.40 -18.38
C GLY A 7 -9.87 -10.18 -17.95
N PHE A 8 -9.00 -10.36 -16.95
CA PHE A 8 -8.11 -9.32 -16.45
C PHE A 8 -6.66 -9.70 -16.68
N THR A 9 -5.87 -8.80 -17.27
CA THR A 9 -4.42 -8.95 -17.40
C THR A 9 -3.71 -7.90 -16.54
N MET A 10 -2.93 -8.34 -15.57
CA MET A 10 -2.09 -7.48 -14.74
C MET A 10 -0.63 -7.62 -15.15
N ARG A 11 0.07 -6.48 -15.22
CA ARG A 11 1.47 -6.42 -15.65
C ARG A 11 2.29 -5.69 -14.60
N SER A 12 3.42 -6.29 -14.21
CA SER A 12 4.38 -5.69 -13.29
C SER A 12 5.74 -5.61 -13.96
N ALA A 13 6.37 -4.44 -13.89
CA ALA A 13 7.77 -4.26 -14.31
C ALA A 13 8.75 -4.92 -13.31
N GLY A 14 8.35 -5.08 -12.05
CA GLY A 14 9.20 -5.62 -10.99
C GLY A 14 9.25 -7.14 -10.89
N PHE A 15 10.23 -7.62 -10.12
CA PHE A 15 10.41 -9.03 -9.79
C PHE A 15 9.32 -9.52 -8.84
N PRO A 16 8.99 -10.82 -8.85
CA PRO A 16 8.14 -11.40 -7.83
C PRO A 16 8.79 -11.22 -6.44
N PRO A 17 8.04 -10.84 -5.40
CA PRO A 17 8.62 -10.68 -4.08
C PRO A 17 9.11 -12.02 -3.55
N LEU A 18 10.38 -12.06 -3.14
CA LEU A 18 10.99 -13.20 -2.46
C LEU A 18 10.40 -13.37 -1.05
N PHE A 19 10.60 -14.54 -0.45
CA PHE A 19 10.11 -14.87 0.89
C PHE A 19 10.62 -13.87 1.95
N GLU A 20 11.84 -13.39 1.77
CA GLU A 20 12.58 -12.49 2.63
C GLU A 20 11.97 -11.09 2.71
N TYR A 21 11.22 -10.65 1.70
CA TYR A 21 10.43 -9.41 1.79
C TYR A 21 9.33 -9.49 2.85
N GLY A 22 8.97 -10.71 3.27
CA GLY A 22 8.09 -10.96 4.41
C GLY A 22 8.72 -10.64 5.77
N LEU A 23 10.06 -10.51 5.83
CA LEU A 23 10.82 -10.25 7.05
C LEU A 23 11.02 -8.74 7.22
N SER A 24 10.24 -8.15 8.14
CA SER A 24 10.18 -6.72 8.40
C SER A 24 11.55 -6.06 8.63
N TYR A 25 12.44 -6.74 9.37
CA TYR A 25 13.78 -6.23 9.72
C TYR A 25 14.71 -6.09 8.50
N LEU A 26 14.50 -6.86 7.43
CA LEU A 26 15.37 -6.84 6.25
C LEU A 26 14.97 -5.79 5.21
N ALA A 27 13.86 -5.07 5.42
CA ALA A 27 13.34 -4.10 4.45
C ALA A 27 14.38 -3.03 4.08
N GLU A 28 15.18 -2.56 5.05
CA GLU A 28 16.24 -1.58 4.81
C GLU A 28 17.41 -2.16 4.02
N THR A 29 17.77 -3.41 4.27
CA THR A 29 18.79 -4.12 3.48
C THR A 29 18.36 -4.28 2.02
N PHE A 30 17.07 -4.56 1.77
CA PHE A 30 16.55 -4.68 0.41
C PHE A 30 16.40 -3.33 -0.29
N LYS A 31 16.11 -2.25 0.44
CA LYS A 31 16.15 -0.89 -0.13
C LYS A 31 17.55 -0.56 -0.70
N LEU A 32 18.61 -1.09 -0.12
CA LEU A 32 19.98 -0.84 -0.59
C LEU A 32 20.45 -1.81 -1.68
N LYS A 33 19.82 -2.99 -1.81
CA LYS A 33 20.23 -4.08 -2.71
C LYS A 33 19.25 -4.38 -3.85
N SER A 34 18.35 -3.46 -4.19
CA SER A 34 17.35 -3.70 -5.26
C SER A 34 18.03 -4.09 -6.58
N HIS A 35 17.56 -5.18 -7.19
CA HIS A 35 18.15 -5.74 -8.42
C HIS A 35 17.73 -4.98 -9.70
N GLU A 36 16.86 -3.98 -9.58
CA GLU A 36 16.35 -3.13 -10.66
C GLU A 36 16.99 -1.72 -10.64
N PRO A 37 17.04 -1.02 -11.80
CA PRO A 37 17.46 0.37 -11.86
C PRO A 37 16.54 1.25 -10.99
N ILE A 38 17.12 1.85 -9.96
CA ILE A 38 16.43 2.80 -9.09
C ILE A 38 16.13 4.08 -9.87
N ASN A 39 14.87 4.53 -9.87
CA ASN A 39 14.54 5.82 -10.47
C ASN A 39 15.14 6.93 -9.63
N ARG A 40 15.71 7.93 -10.29
CA ARG A 40 16.29 9.09 -9.64
C ARG A 40 15.58 10.34 -10.11
N THR A 41 15.42 11.30 -9.21
CA THR A 41 15.04 12.66 -9.61
C THR A 41 16.17 13.30 -10.42
N MET A 42 15.87 14.41 -11.09
CA MET A 42 16.93 15.37 -11.41
C MET A 42 17.59 15.87 -10.10
N PRO A 43 18.87 16.31 -10.14
CA PRO A 43 19.52 16.91 -8.99
C PRO A 43 18.72 18.09 -8.45
N MET A 44 18.54 18.15 -7.14
CA MET A 44 17.80 19.21 -6.47
C MET A 44 18.76 20.20 -5.80
N ASN A 45 18.43 21.49 -5.87
CA ASN A 45 19.23 22.58 -5.30
C ASN A 45 18.79 22.98 -3.89
N ILE A 46 17.59 22.60 -3.47
CA ILE A 46 17.00 22.97 -2.16
C ILE A 46 16.70 21.78 -1.25
N SER A 47 16.80 20.55 -1.75
CA SER A 47 16.48 19.34 -0.98
C SER A 47 17.39 18.18 -1.40
N TRP A 48 17.50 17.17 -0.53
CA TRP A 48 18.34 15.98 -0.75
C TRP A 48 19.84 16.28 -0.93
N LEU A 49 20.32 17.42 -0.40
CA LEU A 49 21.72 17.86 -0.52
C LEU A 49 22.75 16.90 0.12
N GLY A 50 22.30 16.03 1.02
CA GLY A 50 23.13 14.97 1.63
C GLY A 50 23.12 13.64 0.88
N PHE A 51 22.39 13.56 -0.24
CA PHE A 51 22.27 12.34 -1.04
C PHE A 51 23.20 12.40 -2.26
N ASP A 52 23.65 11.23 -2.69
CA ASP A 52 24.47 11.06 -3.90
C ASP A 52 23.84 11.78 -5.11
N GLY A 53 24.57 12.75 -5.67
CA GLY A 53 24.14 13.59 -6.77
C GLY A 53 23.02 14.60 -6.46
N ASN A 54 22.71 14.85 -5.18
CA ASN A 54 21.54 15.62 -4.73
C ASN A 54 20.21 15.07 -5.26
N GLN A 55 20.11 13.74 -5.39
CA GLN A 55 18.98 13.06 -6.01
C GLN A 55 18.24 12.17 -5.02
N CYS A 56 16.91 12.17 -5.12
CA CYS A 56 16.06 11.22 -4.42
C CYS A 56 15.93 9.93 -5.25
N LYS A 57 15.92 8.79 -4.55
CA LYS A 57 15.86 7.43 -5.11
C LYS A 57 14.48 6.81 -4.86
N PHE A 58 13.81 6.33 -5.91
CA PHE A 58 12.51 5.67 -5.82
C PHE A 58 12.51 4.28 -6.46
N GLN A 59 11.98 3.30 -5.73
CA GLN A 59 11.99 1.90 -6.13
C GLN A 59 10.72 1.48 -6.87
N ARG A 60 10.85 0.44 -7.69
CA ARG A 60 9.75 -0.17 -8.43
C ARG A 60 9.84 -1.68 -8.28
N ASP A 61 8.77 -2.29 -7.77
CA ASP A 61 8.67 -3.74 -7.68
C ASP A 61 7.22 -4.24 -7.67
N MET A 62 7.01 -5.56 -7.82
CA MET A 62 5.67 -6.16 -7.75
C MET A 62 5.08 -6.06 -6.33
N GLY A 63 3.92 -5.42 -6.20
CA GLY A 63 3.37 -5.00 -4.91
C GLY A 63 3.72 -3.55 -4.53
N GLY A 64 4.46 -2.85 -5.40
CA GLY A 64 4.78 -1.43 -5.26
C GLY A 64 5.60 -1.14 -4.00
N SER A 65 5.37 0.03 -3.39
CA SER A 65 6.06 0.40 -2.15
C SER A 65 5.70 -0.48 -0.94
N SER A 66 4.60 -1.24 -0.99
CA SER A 66 4.11 -2.01 0.16
C SER A 66 5.05 -3.15 0.59
N ILE A 67 5.91 -3.63 -0.32
CA ILE A 67 6.91 -4.66 -0.01
C ILE A 67 8.11 -4.12 0.79
N LEU A 68 8.28 -2.79 0.88
CA LEU A 68 9.43 -2.14 1.51
C LEU A 68 9.07 -0.97 2.43
N ASN A 69 7.78 -0.63 2.56
CA ASN A 69 7.32 0.43 3.46
C ASN A 69 7.56 0.04 4.93
N TYR A 70 7.37 1.00 5.84
CA TYR A 70 7.47 0.76 7.28
C TYR A 70 6.26 0.00 7.86
N MET A 71 5.32 -0.46 7.03
CA MET A 71 4.09 -1.15 7.41
C MET A 71 3.16 -0.37 8.34
N ILE A 72 3.44 0.90 8.61
CA ILE A 72 2.56 1.81 9.34
C ILE A 72 1.25 1.90 8.57
N TYR A 73 0.14 1.57 9.22
CA TYR A 73 -1.18 1.65 8.63
C TYR A 73 -1.95 2.84 9.23
N THR A 74 -1.90 3.94 8.50
CA THR A 74 -2.67 5.15 8.79
C THR A 74 -3.42 5.59 7.53
N ARG A 75 -4.62 6.13 7.72
CA ARG A 75 -5.46 6.70 6.67
C ARG A 75 -5.22 8.21 6.56
N GLY A 76 -5.74 8.83 5.51
CA GLY A 76 -5.76 10.30 5.38
C GLY A 76 -6.73 10.94 6.38
N ASN A 77 -6.66 12.25 6.51
CA ASN A 77 -7.64 12.99 7.31
C ASN A 77 -8.99 13.01 6.61
N ARG A 78 -10.10 12.98 7.36
CA ARG A 78 -11.45 13.16 6.80
C ARG A 78 -11.52 14.39 5.90
N LYS A 79 -10.90 15.50 6.33
CA LYS A 79 -10.84 16.75 5.56
C LYS A 79 -10.22 16.57 4.18
N ASP A 80 -9.19 15.72 4.05
CA ASP A 80 -8.55 15.49 2.74
C ASP A 80 -9.55 14.88 1.75
N TYR A 81 -10.46 14.02 2.22
CA TYR A 81 -11.48 13.38 1.40
C TYR A 81 -12.69 14.29 1.14
N ASP A 82 -13.06 15.12 2.12
CA ASP A 82 -14.10 16.14 1.93
C ASP A 82 -13.65 17.16 0.86
N ASP A 83 -12.40 17.60 0.92
CA ASP A 83 -11.81 18.50 -0.07
C ASP A 83 -11.81 17.86 -1.47
N TRP A 84 -11.64 16.54 -1.58
CA TRP A 84 -11.78 15.83 -2.86
C TRP A 84 -13.21 15.86 -3.41
N ALA A 85 -14.20 15.74 -2.54
CA ALA A 85 -15.61 15.84 -2.92
C ALA A 85 -15.95 17.26 -3.39
N ASP A 86 -15.41 18.28 -2.72
CA ASP A 86 -15.56 19.70 -3.11
C ASP A 86 -14.92 20.00 -4.47
N MET A 87 -13.85 19.29 -4.84
CA MET A 87 -13.26 19.33 -6.19
C MET A 87 -14.08 18.58 -7.25
N GLY A 88 -15.26 18.04 -6.90
CA GLY A 88 -16.17 17.35 -7.82
C GLY A 88 -16.04 15.82 -7.82
N ASN A 89 -15.20 15.22 -6.97
CA ASN A 89 -15.06 13.76 -6.87
C ASN A 89 -16.08 13.20 -5.86
N THR A 90 -17.34 13.08 -6.30
CA THR A 90 -18.42 12.64 -5.41
C THR A 90 -18.24 11.19 -4.94
N GLY A 91 -18.42 10.95 -3.64
CA GLY A 91 -18.46 9.61 -3.04
C GLY A 91 -17.68 9.51 -1.72
N SER A 92 -17.99 8.47 -0.93
CA SER A 92 -17.27 8.20 0.33
C SER A 92 -16.29 7.04 0.17
N VAL A 93 -15.08 7.23 0.70
CA VAL A 93 -14.00 6.23 0.69
C VAL A 93 -13.97 5.33 1.91
N LEU A 94 -14.57 5.75 3.04
CA LEU A 94 -14.49 5.03 4.33
C LEU A 94 -14.97 3.57 4.21
N LYS A 95 -16.07 3.36 3.51
CA LYS A 95 -16.61 2.01 3.25
C LYS A 95 -15.61 1.08 2.55
N TYR A 96 -14.74 1.61 1.71
CA TYR A 96 -13.74 0.82 0.98
C TYR A 96 -12.52 0.50 1.85
N PHE A 97 -12.13 1.42 2.74
CA PHE A 97 -11.13 1.11 3.77
C PHE A 97 -11.60 -0.03 4.66
N ILE A 98 -12.81 0.07 5.22
CA ILE A 98 -13.43 -0.98 6.05
C ILE A 98 -13.55 -2.29 5.27
N LYS A 99 -13.98 -2.25 4.01
CA LYS A 99 -14.10 -3.46 3.17
C LYS A 99 -12.74 -4.15 2.94
N SER A 100 -11.67 -3.38 2.79
CA SER A 100 -10.34 -3.92 2.49
C SER A 100 -9.66 -4.56 3.69
N GLU A 101 -10.02 -4.11 4.89
CA GLU A 101 -9.31 -4.35 6.15
C GLU A 101 -9.81 -5.60 6.88
N ASN A 102 -8.87 -6.34 7.44
CA ASN A 102 -9.07 -7.36 8.46
C ASN A 102 -8.26 -7.00 9.70
N ALA A 103 -8.85 -6.16 10.53
CA ALA A 103 -8.33 -5.63 11.77
C ALA A 103 -8.41 -6.67 12.88
N ASN A 104 -7.24 -7.00 13.43
CA ASN A 104 -7.08 -7.75 14.66
C ASN A 104 -6.35 -6.85 15.66
N LEU A 105 -7.13 -5.95 16.26
CA LEU A 105 -6.71 -4.88 17.15
C LEU A 105 -7.44 -5.05 18.49
N SER A 106 -6.74 -4.90 19.61
CA SER A 106 -7.31 -4.97 20.95
C SER A 106 -8.21 -3.78 21.26
N GLN A 107 -7.85 -2.62 20.72
CA GLN A 107 -8.54 -1.35 20.87
C GLN A 107 -8.71 -0.75 19.48
N ALA A 108 -9.92 -0.88 18.94
CA ALA A 108 -10.33 -0.33 17.65
C ALA A 108 -11.65 0.39 17.83
N GLU A 109 -11.75 1.60 17.29
CA GLU A 109 -12.99 2.36 17.37
C GLU A 109 -14.12 1.69 16.56
N SER A 110 -15.31 1.59 17.17
CA SER A 110 -16.45 0.93 16.55
C SER A 110 -16.87 1.67 15.27
N GLY A 111 -17.11 0.92 14.19
CA GLY A 111 -17.54 1.49 12.91
C GLY A 111 -16.42 2.01 12.01
N TYR A 112 -15.17 2.07 12.50
CA TYR A 112 -14.03 2.54 11.72
C TYR A 112 -13.13 1.40 11.20
N HIS A 113 -13.32 0.17 11.65
CA HIS A 113 -12.47 -0.97 11.27
C HIS A 113 -13.23 -2.15 10.67
N GLY A 114 -12.66 -2.75 9.63
CA GLY A 114 -13.16 -3.98 9.01
C GLY A 114 -12.54 -5.23 9.62
N LYS A 115 -13.29 -6.34 9.72
CA LYS A 115 -12.79 -7.64 10.21
C LYS A 115 -12.78 -8.75 9.16
N ASN A 116 -13.25 -8.45 7.95
CA ASN A 116 -13.53 -9.46 6.92
C ASN A 116 -12.77 -9.23 5.61
N GLY A 117 -11.91 -8.21 5.54
CA GLY A 117 -11.12 -7.88 4.37
C GLY A 117 -9.95 -8.84 4.12
N LEU A 118 -9.19 -8.56 3.06
CA LEU A 118 -8.03 -9.36 2.68
C LEU A 118 -6.72 -8.81 3.25
N LEU A 119 -6.69 -7.52 3.57
CA LEU A 119 -5.53 -6.85 4.13
C LEU A 119 -5.52 -7.05 5.65
N SER A 120 -4.68 -7.97 6.12
CA SER A 120 -4.47 -8.19 7.54
C SER A 120 -3.80 -6.98 8.17
N VAL A 121 -4.43 -6.48 9.22
CA VAL A 121 -4.02 -5.31 9.96
C VAL A 121 -3.98 -5.69 11.44
N THR A 122 -2.78 -5.73 12.04
CA THR A 122 -2.58 -6.31 13.37
C THR A 122 -1.71 -5.43 14.24
N GLU A 123 -1.84 -5.62 15.55
CA GLU A 123 -0.87 -5.12 16.52
C GLU A 123 0.50 -5.76 16.32
N VAL A 124 1.55 -4.99 16.63
CA VAL A 124 2.93 -5.45 16.48
C VAL A 124 3.31 -6.26 17.71
N PRO A 125 3.73 -7.54 17.56
CA PRO A 125 3.96 -8.44 18.70
C PRO A 125 5.32 -8.25 19.40
N TYR A 126 6.13 -7.27 18.98
CA TYR A 126 7.51 -7.10 19.45
C TYR A 126 7.62 -5.90 20.40
N TYR A 127 8.21 -6.14 21.57
CA TYR A 127 8.22 -5.17 22.69
C TYR A 127 9.59 -4.51 22.94
N ARG A 128 10.57 -4.70 22.05
CA ARG A 128 11.96 -4.29 22.29
C ARG A 128 12.14 -2.77 22.51
N THR A 129 11.24 -1.96 21.97
CA THR A 129 11.24 -0.49 22.10
C THR A 129 10.05 0.03 22.91
N LEU A 130 9.35 -0.83 23.64
CA LEU A 130 8.11 -0.49 24.36
C LEU A 130 8.31 0.67 25.35
N ALA A 131 9.44 0.69 26.08
CA ALA A 131 9.73 1.75 27.04
C ALA A 131 9.84 3.14 26.38
N ILE A 132 10.46 3.21 25.20
CA ILE A 132 10.59 4.48 24.45
C ILE A 132 9.22 4.93 23.92
N ALA A 133 8.42 3.99 23.40
CA ALA A 133 7.08 4.28 22.89
C ALA A 133 6.16 4.77 24.02
N MET A 134 6.20 4.14 25.20
CA MET A 134 5.46 4.57 26.39
C MET A 134 5.88 5.97 26.83
N ALA A 135 7.19 6.24 26.93
CA ALA A 135 7.68 7.57 27.30
C ALA A 135 7.22 8.64 26.30
N PHE A 136 7.18 8.33 24.99
CA PHE A 136 6.69 9.25 23.97
C PHE A 136 5.20 9.54 24.11
N VAL A 137 4.37 8.51 24.32
CA VAL A 137 2.92 8.66 24.54
C VAL A 137 2.62 9.42 25.83
N GLU A 138 3.36 9.13 26.90
CA GLU A 138 3.25 9.82 28.17
C GLU A 138 3.61 11.31 28.05
N ALA A 139 4.71 11.63 27.35
CA ALA A 139 5.08 13.02 27.08
C ALA A 139 4.00 13.77 26.29
N GLY A 140 3.37 13.12 25.30
CA GLY A 140 2.23 13.71 24.58
C GLY A 140 1.02 13.94 25.48
N SER A 141 0.75 13.02 26.40
CA SER A 141 -0.32 13.14 27.38
C SER A 141 -0.07 14.30 28.35
N GLN A 142 1.18 14.53 28.77
CA GLN A 142 1.57 15.64 29.63
C GLN A 142 1.36 17.01 28.98
N ILE A 143 1.44 17.12 27.65
CA ILE A 143 1.11 18.35 26.91
C ILE A 143 -0.37 18.43 26.51
N GLY A 144 -1.22 17.53 27.02
CA GLY A 144 -2.66 17.54 26.82
C GLY A 144 -3.15 16.86 25.54
N LEU A 145 -2.32 16.07 24.84
CA LEU A 145 -2.76 15.30 23.69
C LEU A 145 -3.46 14.01 24.17
N PRO A 146 -4.71 13.75 23.72
CA PRO A 146 -5.38 12.50 24.04
C PRO A 146 -4.74 11.34 23.28
N VAL A 147 -4.69 10.17 23.92
CA VAL A 147 -4.39 8.91 23.23
C VAL A 147 -5.60 8.51 22.40
N ILE A 148 -5.42 8.33 21.08
CA ILE A 148 -6.52 8.11 20.13
C ILE A 148 -6.23 6.97 19.15
N ASP A 149 -7.29 6.44 18.56
CA ASP A 149 -7.22 5.69 17.32
C ASP A 149 -7.08 6.66 16.13
N VAL A 150 -5.91 6.71 15.52
CA VAL A 150 -5.62 7.61 14.38
C VAL A 150 -6.46 7.33 13.13
N ASN A 151 -7.09 6.15 13.06
CA ASN A 151 -7.98 5.76 11.97
C ASN A 151 -9.47 5.82 12.37
N GLY A 152 -9.77 6.26 13.60
CA GLY A 152 -11.10 6.44 14.17
C GLY A 152 -11.74 7.78 13.82
N GLU A 153 -12.75 8.18 14.61
CA GLU A 153 -13.49 9.43 14.38
C GLU A 153 -12.62 10.66 14.57
N LYS A 154 -11.79 10.64 15.61
CA LYS A 154 -10.89 11.74 15.98
C LYS A 154 -9.48 11.43 15.54
N GLN A 155 -8.89 12.32 14.76
CA GLN A 155 -7.57 12.12 14.16
C GLN A 155 -6.47 13.03 14.74
N ILE A 156 -6.81 13.91 15.68
CA ILE A 156 -5.86 14.79 16.37
C ILE A 156 -5.60 14.23 17.76
N GLY A 157 -4.37 13.80 18.00
CA GLY A 157 -3.93 13.25 19.28
C GLY A 157 -2.61 12.49 19.14
N ILE A 158 -2.31 11.64 20.12
CA ILE A 158 -1.12 10.79 20.13
C ILE A 158 -1.51 9.31 20.06
N ASN A 159 -0.66 8.49 19.47
CA ASN A 159 -0.88 7.05 19.38
C ASN A 159 0.46 6.31 19.38
N TYR A 160 0.42 5.03 19.75
CA TYR A 160 1.55 4.14 19.59
C TYR A 160 1.75 3.87 18.09
N LEU A 161 2.95 4.14 17.59
CA LEU A 161 3.38 3.78 16.25
C LEU A 161 4.32 2.57 16.37
N GLN A 162 3.83 1.39 16.00
CA GLN A 162 4.58 0.14 15.84
C GLN A 162 5.00 -0.63 17.11
N VAL A 163 4.59 -0.24 18.32
CA VAL A 163 5.01 -0.95 19.55
C VAL A 163 4.03 -0.71 20.71
N SER A 164 3.11 -1.66 20.94
CA SER A 164 2.41 -1.93 22.21
C SER A 164 1.16 -2.78 21.95
N LYS A 165 0.71 -3.43 23.02
CA LYS A 165 -0.48 -4.29 23.12
C LYS A 165 -1.80 -3.51 23.01
N GLU A 166 -1.73 -2.19 22.89
CA GLU A 166 -2.88 -1.29 22.99
C GLU A 166 -2.74 -0.22 21.90
N ILE A 167 -3.52 -0.36 20.83
CA ILE A 167 -3.62 0.57 19.69
C ILE A 167 -2.35 0.63 18.82
N ASN A 168 -2.01 -0.46 18.12
CA ASN A 168 -1.02 -0.40 17.04
C ASN A 168 -1.49 -1.13 15.79
N VAL A 169 -1.20 -0.55 14.63
CA VAL A 169 -1.85 -0.97 13.39
C VAL A 169 -0.78 -1.11 12.32
N ALA A 170 -0.39 -2.36 12.03
CA ALA A 170 0.57 -2.69 10.97
C ALA A 170 -0.05 -3.63 9.93
N THR A 171 0.31 -3.46 8.66
CA THR A 171 -0.04 -4.43 7.60
C THR A 171 0.80 -5.70 7.77
N MET A 172 0.40 -6.55 8.71
CA MET A 172 1.11 -7.76 9.11
C MET A 172 0.12 -8.91 9.33
N LYS A 173 0.63 -10.14 9.19
CA LYS A 173 -0.07 -11.37 9.57
C LYS A 173 0.94 -12.36 10.13
N ASN A 174 0.71 -12.86 11.35
CA ASN A 174 1.59 -13.82 12.03
C ASN A 174 3.07 -13.36 12.07
N GLY A 175 3.31 -12.08 12.38
CA GLY A 175 4.66 -11.51 12.47
C GLY A 175 5.35 -11.24 11.12
N ARG A 176 4.67 -11.48 10.00
CA ARG A 176 5.20 -11.25 8.65
C ARG A 176 4.52 -10.06 7.98
N ARG A 177 5.26 -9.34 7.13
CA ARG A 177 4.71 -8.29 6.27
C ARG A 177 3.56 -8.83 5.41
N TRP A 178 2.46 -8.09 5.37
CA TRP A 178 1.29 -8.41 4.56
C TRP A 178 1.11 -7.40 3.43
N SER A 179 1.95 -7.54 2.39
CA SER A 179 1.95 -6.64 1.22
C SER A 179 0.64 -6.70 0.41
N THR A 180 0.39 -5.71 -0.44
CA THR A 180 -0.76 -5.73 -1.36
C THR A 180 -0.71 -6.91 -2.33
N ASN A 181 0.49 -7.31 -2.76
CA ASN A 181 0.68 -8.51 -3.56
C ASN A 181 0.22 -9.76 -2.80
N THR A 182 0.61 -9.90 -1.52
CA THR A 182 0.20 -11.04 -0.69
C THR A 182 -1.30 -11.03 -0.39
N ALA A 183 -1.85 -9.87 -0.03
CA ALA A 183 -3.24 -9.72 0.37
C ALA A 183 -4.22 -9.92 -0.80
N PHE A 184 -3.96 -9.34 -1.97
CA PHE A 184 -4.94 -9.27 -3.05
C PHE A 184 -4.57 -10.16 -4.24
N LEU A 185 -3.30 -10.17 -4.67
CA LEU A 185 -2.89 -10.85 -5.90
C LEU A 185 -2.61 -12.32 -5.68
N PHE A 186 -1.86 -12.67 -4.64
CA PHE A 186 -1.48 -14.04 -4.35
C PHE A 186 -2.71 -14.92 -4.07
N LEU A 187 -3.73 -14.37 -3.41
CA LEU A 187 -5.00 -15.07 -3.17
C LEU A 187 -5.83 -15.23 -4.46
N ALA A 188 -5.78 -14.25 -5.36
CA ALA A 188 -6.57 -14.25 -6.60
C ALA A 188 -5.90 -15.02 -7.75
N LYS A 189 -4.60 -15.33 -7.68
CA LYS A 189 -3.81 -15.90 -8.79
C LYS A 189 -4.32 -17.21 -9.39
N ARG A 190 -5.17 -17.96 -8.67
CA ARG A 190 -5.75 -19.23 -9.12
C ARG A 190 -7.02 -19.03 -9.96
N ARG A 191 -7.53 -17.80 -10.05
CA ARG A 191 -8.72 -17.52 -10.85
C ARG A 191 -8.38 -17.64 -12.33
N PRO A 192 -9.13 -18.43 -13.11
CA PRO A 192 -8.80 -18.69 -14.52
C PRO A 192 -8.88 -17.42 -15.39
N ASN A 193 -9.63 -16.41 -14.95
CA ASN A 193 -9.79 -15.14 -15.64
C ASN A 193 -8.78 -14.05 -15.22
N LEU A 194 -7.76 -14.39 -14.42
CA LEU A 194 -6.69 -13.47 -14.04
C LEU A 194 -5.35 -13.94 -14.59
N HIS A 195 -4.81 -13.19 -15.56
CA HIS A 195 -3.49 -13.43 -16.13
C HIS A 195 -2.50 -12.40 -15.58
N MET A 196 -1.32 -12.87 -15.15
CA MET A 196 -0.28 -12.01 -14.60
C MET A 196 1.02 -12.20 -15.38
N THR A 197 1.57 -11.10 -15.89
CA THR A 197 2.91 -11.09 -16.49
C THR A 197 3.88 -10.30 -15.63
N LYS A 198 5.06 -10.87 -15.42
CA LYS A 198 6.15 -10.28 -14.63
C LYS A 198 7.18 -9.68 -15.59
N LEU A 199 8.07 -8.83 -15.07
CA LEU A 199 9.17 -8.23 -15.86
C LEU A 199 8.67 -7.62 -17.18
N SER A 200 7.49 -7.01 -17.12
CA SER A 200 6.72 -6.52 -18.26
C SER A 200 6.51 -5.03 -18.11
N THR A 201 7.23 -4.22 -18.88
CA THR A 201 7.08 -2.77 -18.86
C THR A 201 6.09 -2.36 -19.94
N VAL A 202 4.98 -1.73 -19.52
CA VAL A 202 4.03 -1.11 -20.45
C VAL A 202 4.69 0.12 -21.06
N THR A 203 4.81 0.15 -22.38
CA THR A 203 5.47 1.24 -23.10
C THR A 203 4.49 2.17 -23.80
N GLN A 204 3.35 1.62 -24.25
CA GLN A 204 2.36 2.39 -25.00
C GLN A 204 0.97 1.78 -24.86
N ILE A 205 -0.04 2.66 -24.88
CA ILE A 205 -1.45 2.29 -25.01
C ILE A 205 -1.86 2.56 -26.45
N LEU A 206 -2.36 1.53 -27.14
CA LEU A 206 -2.95 1.65 -28.47
C LEU A 206 -4.46 1.79 -28.30
N ILE A 207 -4.98 2.90 -28.81
CA ILE A 207 -6.40 3.21 -28.81
C ILE A 207 -6.89 3.07 -30.25
N GLU A 208 -7.72 2.06 -30.51
CA GLU A 208 -8.41 1.93 -31.79
C GLU A 208 -9.60 2.90 -31.80
N SER A 209 -9.72 3.71 -32.86
CA SER A 209 -10.82 4.67 -33.01
C SER A 209 -12.09 3.97 -33.49
N PHE A 210 -13.23 4.34 -32.88
CA PHE A 210 -14.54 3.84 -33.28
C PHE A 210 -15.18 4.77 -34.30
N ARG A 211 -15.84 4.18 -35.30
CA ARG A 211 -16.90 4.89 -36.01
C ARG A 211 -18.15 4.91 -35.12
N HIS A 212 -18.89 6.03 -35.15
CA HIS A 212 -19.99 6.39 -34.24
C HIS A 212 -21.16 5.38 -34.21
N ASP A 213 -21.18 4.42 -35.12
CA ASP A 213 -22.25 3.50 -35.45
C ASP A 213 -22.09 2.09 -34.85
N GLN A 214 -21.01 1.79 -34.11
CA GLN A 214 -20.87 0.53 -33.36
C GLN A 214 -20.69 0.77 -31.86
N ILE A 215 -21.81 0.77 -31.14
CA ILE A 215 -21.82 0.72 -29.67
C ILE A 215 -21.49 -0.72 -29.26
N GLY A 216 -20.22 -1.00 -28.99
CA GLY A 216 -19.84 -2.27 -28.37
C GLY A 216 -18.37 -2.64 -28.56
N LEU A 217 -17.63 -2.60 -27.45
CA LEU A 217 -16.27 -3.14 -27.26
C LEU A 217 -15.12 -2.32 -27.88
N GLY A 218 -14.81 -1.23 -27.18
CA GLY A 218 -13.46 -0.68 -27.04
C GLY A 218 -12.36 -1.75 -26.95
N ARG A 219 -11.57 -1.99 -28.00
CA ARG A 219 -10.33 -2.77 -27.86
C ARG A 219 -9.20 -1.83 -27.47
N ILE A 220 -8.76 -1.92 -26.21
CA ILE A 220 -7.51 -1.30 -25.76
C ILE A 220 -6.42 -2.36 -25.87
N VAL A 221 -5.43 -2.12 -26.73
CA VAL A 221 -4.25 -2.98 -26.84
C VAL A 221 -3.08 -2.29 -26.14
N VAL A 222 -2.39 -3.01 -25.26
CA VAL A 222 -1.24 -2.48 -24.51
C VAL A 222 0.03 -3.07 -25.09
N VAL A 223 0.94 -2.22 -25.58
CA VAL A 223 2.28 -2.63 -26.02
C VAL A 223 3.16 -2.81 -24.81
N VAL A 224 3.87 -3.93 -24.79
CA VAL A 224 4.72 -4.30 -23.66
C VAL A 224 6.09 -4.68 -24.17
N ASN A 225 7.10 -4.04 -23.58
CA ASN A 225 8.45 -4.53 -23.69
C ASN A 225 8.64 -5.62 -22.64
N ALA A 226 8.64 -6.88 -23.10
CA ALA A 226 9.02 -8.00 -22.26
C ALA A 226 10.55 -8.06 -22.27
N ASN A 227 11.18 -7.67 -21.16
CA ASN A 227 12.60 -7.89 -20.99
C ASN A 227 12.81 -9.41 -20.95
N LYS A 228 13.24 -9.99 -22.08
CA LYS A 228 13.72 -11.38 -22.17
C LYS A 228 15.08 -11.46 -21.46
N HIS A 229 15.08 -11.38 -20.13
CA HIS A 229 16.22 -11.83 -19.36
C HIS A 229 15.77 -13.05 -18.57
N MET A 230 16.26 -14.21 -19.04
CA MET A 230 16.17 -15.53 -18.41
C MET A 230 16.82 -15.53 -17.03
#